data_AF-A0A419JVC7-F1
#
_entry.id   AF-A0A419JVC7-F1
#
_cell.length_a   1.000
_cell.length_b   1.000
_cell.length_c   1.000
_cell.angle_alpha   90.00
_cell.angle_beta   90.00
_cell.angle_gamma   90.00
#
_symmetry.space_group_name_H-M   'P 1'
#
loop_
_entity.id
_entity.type
_entity.pdbx_description
1 polymer ?
#
loop_
_entity_poly.entity_id
_entity_poly.type
_entity_poly.pdbx_seq_one_letter_code
_entity_poly.pdbx_strand_id
1 'polypeptide(L)'
;MKLLTHTAFGLFLGTLFYYFLDLDFGFVLLSGFAAFLPDIDWRMQYSWGFGNVHRKLLHNVWFLCVLAVVTYVLFWSLILVLGVIIGFISHLLADSFTVTGVYWLYPIGKESEKYHLKGSFSMSETKATKIEKYLQIIFFTLSGFLFIVKHITLENIFSIEGVITIAILLAVGFYLYKTLGKSIKHIIRKIGL
;
A
#
# COMPACT_ATOMS: atom_id res chain seq x y z
N MET A 1 0.74 1.39 10.16
CA MET A 1 1.13 2.78 9.82
C MET A 1 -0.17 3.54 9.60
N LYS A 2 -0.17 4.72 8.96
CA LYS A 2 -1.41 5.32 8.46
C LYS A 2 -1.83 4.62 7.17
N LEU A 3 -3.13 4.52 6.98
CA LEU A 3 -3.77 3.99 5.79
C LEU A 3 -3.19 4.54 4.48
N LEU A 4 -3.01 5.86 4.40
CA LEU A 4 -2.48 6.51 3.21
C LEU A 4 -1.07 6.03 2.84
N THR A 5 -0.26 5.63 3.83
CA THR A 5 1.08 5.09 3.57
C THR A 5 1.01 3.68 2.99
N HIS A 6 0.11 2.85 3.51
CA HIS A 6 -0.13 1.51 2.98
C HIS A 6 -0.62 1.58 1.53
N THR A 7 -1.62 2.43 1.26
CA THR A 7 -2.09 2.67 -0.11
C THR A 7 -0.98 3.21 -1.02
N ALA A 8 -0.17 4.17 -0.55
CA ALA A 8 0.94 4.71 -1.36
C ALA A 8 1.97 3.63 -1.71
N PHE A 9 2.32 2.76 -0.75
CA PHE A 9 3.27 1.68 -0.97
C PHE A 9 2.70 0.60 -1.90
N GLY A 10 1.44 0.22 -1.73
CA GLY A 10 0.74 -0.71 -2.61
C GLY A 10 0.63 -0.20 -4.06
N LEU A 11 0.31 1.09 -4.25
CA LEU A 11 0.31 1.74 -5.57
C LEU A 11 1.70 1.74 -6.20
N PHE A 12 2.74 1.99 -5.41
CA PHE A 12 4.12 1.97 -5.89
C PHE A 12 4.55 0.58 -6.36
N LEU A 13 4.32 -0.47 -5.56
CA LEU A 13 4.62 -1.83 -6.00
C LEU A 13 3.76 -2.24 -7.21
N GLY A 14 2.48 -1.87 -7.22
CA GLY A 14 1.61 -2.06 -8.39
C GLY A 14 2.19 -1.41 -9.65
N THR A 15 2.76 -0.21 -9.51
CA THR A 15 3.38 0.53 -10.62
C THR A 15 4.68 -0.14 -11.11
N LEU A 16 5.46 -0.75 -10.22
CA LEU A 16 6.64 -1.54 -10.64
C LEU A 16 6.21 -2.73 -11.52
N PHE A 17 5.16 -3.46 -11.12
CA PHE A 17 4.64 -4.58 -11.90
C PHE A 17 4.02 -4.12 -13.22
N TYR A 18 3.27 -3.01 -13.20
CA TYR A 18 2.81 -2.32 -14.40
C TYR A 18 3.97 -2.01 -15.36
N TYR A 19 5.08 -1.46 -14.85
CA TYR A 19 6.24 -1.09 -15.66
C TYR A 19 6.97 -2.30 -16.23
N PHE A 20 7.32 -3.27 -15.39
CA PHE A 20 8.21 -4.38 -15.79
C PHE A 20 7.49 -5.57 -16.43
N LEU A 21 6.20 -5.80 -16.13
CA LEU A 21 5.44 -6.95 -16.63
C LEU A 21 4.31 -6.54 -17.59
N ASP A 22 4.30 -5.27 -17.99
CA ASP A 22 3.33 -4.69 -18.91
C ASP A 22 1.85 -4.92 -18.55
N LEU A 23 1.57 -4.92 -17.23
CA LEU A 23 0.20 -5.08 -16.73
C LEU A 23 -0.63 -3.81 -16.98
N ASP A 24 -1.94 -3.91 -16.80
CA ASP A 24 -2.87 -2.79 -16.98
C ASP A 24 -2.87 -1.81 -15.79
N PHE A 25 -3.36 -0.59 -16.01
CA PHE A 25 -3.47 0.41 -14.95
C PHE A 25 -4.43 -0.01 -13.81
N GLY A 26 -5.43 -0.85 -14.10
CA GLY A 26 -6.31 -1.42 -13.09
C GLY A 26 -5.56 -2.29 -12.08
N PHE A 27 -4.48 -2.97 -12.49
CA PHE A 27 -3.60 -3.69 -11.57
C PHE A 27 -2.98 -2.77 -10.51
N VAL A 28 -2.56 -1.56 -10.90
CA VAL A 28 -1.98 -0.56 -9.99
C VAL A 28 -3.02 -0.15 -8.96
N LEU A 29 -4.23 0.21 -9.41
CA LEU A 29 -5.33 0.60 -8.53
C LEU A 29 -5.73 -0.54 -7.58
N LEU A 30 -5.82 -1.76 -8.10
CA LEU A 30 -6.14 -2.95 -7.31
C LEU A 30 -5.08 -3.20 -6.23
N SER A 31 -3.79 -3.08 -6.55
CA SER A 31 -2.70 -3.24 -5.58
C SER A 31 -2.77 -2.18 -4.47
N GLY A 32 -3.03 -0.92 -4.84
CA GLY A 32 -3.24 0.16 -3.88
C GLY A 32 -4.45 -0.06 -2.98
N PHE A 33 -5.55 -0.57 -3.53
CA PHE A 33 -6.77 -0.88 -2.78
C PHE A 33 -6.61 -2.14 -1.91
N ALA A 34 -5.95 -3.18 -2.38
CA ALA A 34 -5.75 -4.41 -1.60
C ALA A 34 -4.85 -4.16 -0.38
N ALA A 35 -3.94 -3.18 -0.45
CA ALA A 35 -3.15 -2.72 0.69
C ALA A 35 -4.00 -2.07 1.81
N PHE A 36 -5.26 -1.71 1.55
CA PHE A 36 -6.18 -1.20 2.57
C PHE A 36 -6.85 -2.32 3.39
N LEU A 37 -7.00 -3.51 2.81
CA LEU A 37 -7.88 -4.55 3.35
C LEU A 37 -7.52 -5.04 4.76
N PRO A 38 -6.23 -5.21 5.14
CA PRO A 38 -5.89 -5.65 6.50
C PRO A 38 -6.46 -4.71 7.58
N ASP A 39 -6.38 -3.40 7.38
CA ASP A 39 -6.79 -2.39 8.36
C ASP A 39 -8.31 -2.35 8.62
N ILE A 40 -9.11 -3.12 7.88
CA ILE A 40 -10.54 -3.33 8.20
C ILE A 40 -10.70 -3.94 9.60
N ASP A 41 -9.73 -4.71 10.09
CA ASP A 41 -9.80 -5.29 11.44
C ASP A 41 -9.74 -4.26 12.57
N TRP A 42 -9.28 -3.04 12.29
CA TRP A 42 -9.38 -1.91 13.21
C TRP A 42 -10.85 -1.58 13.49
N ARG A 43 -11.70 -1.60 12.46
CA ARG A 43 -13.16 -1.46 12.63
C ARG A 43 -13.76 -2.63 13.38
N MET A 44 -13.31 -3.84 13.07
CA MET A 44 -13.80 -5.04 13.76
C MET A 44 -13.59 -4.90 15.28
N GLN A 45 -12.40 -4.43 15.67
CA GLN A 45 -12.05 -4.17 17.06
C GLN A 45 -12.85 -3.00 17.68
N TYR A 46 -12.82 -1.81 17.07
CA TYR A 46 -13.32 -0.59 17.71
C TYR A 46 -14.77 -0.24 17.39
N SER A 47 -15.30 -0.67 16.24
CA SER A 47 -16.67 -0.35 15.79
C SER A 47 -17.62 -1.54 15.92
N TRP A 48 -17.15 -2.77 15.70
CA TRP A 48 -18.03 -3.96 15.65
C TRP A 48 -17.93 -4.87 16.88
N GLY A 49 -17.06 -4.55 17.84
CA GLY A 49 -17.00 -5.24 19.13
C GLY A 49 -16.34 -6.62 19.10
N PHE A 50 -15.51 -6.94 18.10
CA PHE A 50 -14.85 -8.25 17.96
C PHE A 50 -13.69 -8.46 18.95
N GLY A 51 -13.46 -7.53 19.89
CA GLY A 51 -12.37 -7.59 20.86
C GLY A 51 -11.02 -7.25 20.25
N ASN A 52 -9.92 -7.72 20.86
CA ASN A 52 -8.55 -7.38 20.47
C ASN A 52 -8.05 -8.19 19.25
N VAL A 53 -8.62 -7.87 18.08
CA VAL A 53 -8.39 -8.54 16.79
C VAL A 53 -7.49 -7.77 15.83
N HIS A 54 -7.28 -6.47 16.05
CA HIS A 54 -6.45 -5.64 15.18
C HIS A 54 -5.02 -6.19 15.12
N ARG A 55 -4.49 -6.33 13.90
CA ARG A 55 -3.17 -6.91 13.57
C ARG A 55 -3.02 -8.41 13.82
N LYS A 56 -4.14 -9.11 14.01
CA LYS A 56 -4.15 -10.56 14.20
C LYS A 56 -5.01 -11.24 13.16
N LEU A 57 -6.29 -10.85 13.07
CA LEU A 57 -7.27 -11.56 12.27
C LEU A 57 -7.03 -11.38 10.77
N LEU A 58 -6.80 -10.13 10.34
CA LEU A 58 -6.60 -9.80 8.93
C LEU A 58 -5.13 -9.52 8.58
N HIS A 59 -4.24 -9.36 9.56
CA HIS A 59 -2.79 -9.15 9.28
C HIS A 59 -2.00 -10.46 9.38
N ASN A 60 -2.37 -11.47 8.62
CA ASN A 60 -1.64 -12.74 8.54
C ASN A 60 -1.72 -13.36 7.15
N VAL A 61 -0.83 -14.32 6.87
CA VAL A 61 -0.73 -14.99 5.57
C VAL A 61 -1.93 -15.89 5.28
N TRP A 62 -2.62 -16.41 6.30
CA TRP A 62 -3.77 -17.29 6.10
C TRP A 62 -4.95 -16.52 5.51
N PHE A 63 -5.22 -15.31 6.02
CA PHE A 63 -6.23 -14.44 5.44
C PHE A 63 -5.87 -14.03 4.01
N LEU A 64 -4.59 -13.76 3.74
CA LEU A 64 -4.11 -13.54 2.37
C LEU A 64 -4.41 -14.74 1.45
N CYS A 65 -4.12 -15.97 1.88
CA CYS A 65 -4.41 -17.18 1.10
C CYS A 65 -5.91 -17.32 0.82
N VAL A 66 -6.77 -17.09 1.83
CA VAL A 66 -8.22 -17.11 1.66
C VAL A 66 -8.65 -16.06 0.64
N LEU A 67 -8.17 -14.83 0.78
CA LEU A 67 -8.50 -13.73 -0.13
C LEU A 67 -8.04 -14.01 -1.56
N ALA A 68 -6.86 -14.60 -1.74
CA ALA A 68 -6.34 -15.02 -3.03
C ALA A 68 -7.24 -16.09 -3.68
N VAL A 69 -7.64 -17.13 -2.92
CA VAL A 69 -8.53 -18.19 -3.41
C VAL A 69 -9.91 -17.62 -3.77
N VAL A 70 -10.48 -16.77 -2.91
CA VAL A 70 -11.78 -16.12 -3.17
C VAL A 70 -11.70 -15.27 -4.43
N THR A 71 -10.65 -14.47 -4.59
CA THR A 71 -10.43 -13.65 -5.80
C THR A 71 -10.33 -14.54 -7.04
N TYR A 72 -9.57 -15.64 -6.97
CA TYR A 72 -9.45 -16.56 -8.10
C TYR A 72 -10.79 -17.21 -8.47
N VAL A 73 -11.55 -17.72 -7.50
CA VAL A 73 -12.82 -18.40 -7.75
C VAL A 73 -13.89 -17.45 -8.32
N LEU A 74 -13.91 -16.19 -7.87
CA LEU A 74 -14.90 -15.21 -8.33
C LEU A 74 -14.60 -14.67 -9.73
N PHE A 75 -13.33 -14.47 -10.07
CA PHE A 75 -12.95 -13.77 -11.29
C PHE A 75 -12.18 -14.62 -12.31
N TRP A 76 -11.75 -15.83 -11.94
CA TRP A 76 -10.93 -16.74 -12.76
C TRP A 76 -9.68 -16.08 -13.35
N SER A 77 -9.09 -15.11 -12.62
CA SER A 77 -7.98 -14.31 -13.10
C SER A 77 -6.80 -14.32 -12.13
N LEU A 78 -5.68 -14.90 -12.57
CA LEU A 78 -4.42 -14.90 -11.83
C LEU A 78 -3.81 -13.49 -11.71
N ILE A 79 -4.10 -12.59 -12.67
CA ILE A 79 -3.63 -11.20 -12.62
C ILE A 79 -4.29 -10.45 -11.47
N LEU A 80 -5.59 -10.62 -11.27
CA LEU A 80 -6.31 -10.01 -10.14
C LEU A 80 -5.81 -10.58 -8.80
N VAL A 81 -5.61 -11.90 -8.74
CA VAL A 81 -5.02 -12.56 -7.55
C VAL A 81 -3.65 -11.99 -7.23
N LEU A 82 -2.79 -11.82 -8.24
CA LEU A 82 -1.46 -11.24 -8.06
C LEU A 82 -1.55 -9.79 -7.54
N GLY A 83 -2.45 -8.96 -8.09
CA GLY A 83 -2.62 -7.57 -7.63
C GLY A 83 -3.06 -7.50 -6.16
N VAL A 84 -3.98 -8.38 -5.77
CA VAL A 84 -4.39 -8.54 -4.37
C VAL A 84 -3.21 -8.96 -3.50
N ILE A 85 -2.43 -9.94 -3.94
CA ILE A 85 -1.26 -10.44 -3.20
C ILE A 85 -0.22 -9.35 -2.99
N ILE A 86 0.13 -8.61 -4.06
CA ILE A 86 1.13 -7.54 -3.99
C ILE A 86 0.67 -6.43 -3.05
N GLY A 87 -0.57 -5.96 -3.19
CA GLY A 87 -1.12 -4.94 -2.31
C GLY A 87 -1.13 -5.38 -0.85
N PHE A 88 -1.64 -6.57 -0.57
CA PHE A 88 -1.76 -7.10 0.78
C PHE A 88 -0.40 -7.37 1.44
N ILE A 89 0.54 -7.99 0.72
CA ILE A 89 1.91 -8.21 1.23
C ILE A 89 2.60 -6.87 1.51
N SER A 90 2.41 -5.86 0.65
CA SER A 90 2.97 -4.52 0.89
C SER A 90 2.52 -3.94 2.23
N HIS A 91 1.25 -4.16 2.61
CA HIS A 91 0.71 -3.75 3.91
C HIS A 91 1.43 -4.46 5.06
N LEU A 92 1.49 -5.79 5.01
CA LEU A 92 2.13 -6.58 6.07
C LEU A 92 3.62 -6.24 6.24
N LEU A 93 4.33 -6.05 5.12
CA LEU A 93 5.72 -5.62 5.13
C LEU A 93 5.88 -4.24 5.77
N ALA A 94 5.04 -3.28 5.40
CA ALA A 94 5.07 -1.94 5.98
C ALA A 94 4.84 -1.99 7.51
N ASP A 95 3.83 -2.72 7.96
CA ASP A 95 3.55 -2.83 9.40
C ASP A 95 4.62 -3.62 10.17
N SER A 96 5.35 -4.51 9.51
CA SER A 96 6.48 -5.23 10.10
C SER A 96 7.64 -4.31 10.49
N PHE A 97 7.74 -3.10 9.93
CA PHE A 97 8.73 -2.10 10.37
C PHE A 97 8.30 -1.33 11.63
N THR A 98 7.07 -1.52 12.11
CA THR A 98 6.55 -0.81 13.27
C THR A 98 6.84 -1.54 14.57
N VAL A 99 6.87 -0.82 15.69
CA VAL A 99 7.07 -1.40 17.03
C VAL A 99 6.01 -2.44 17.41
N THR A 100 4.79 -2.26 16.90
CA THR A 100 3.68 -3.18 17.12
C THR A 100 3.73 -4.39 16.20
N GLY A 101 4.41 -4.30 15.05
CA GLY A 101 4.66 -5.41 14.13
C GLY A 101 3.42 -6.06 13.50
N VAL A 102 3.65 -7.27 12.97
CA VAL A 102 2.67 -8.15 12.32
C VAL A 102 2.88 -9.61 12.74
N TYR A 103 1.81 -10.30 13.12
CA TYR A 103 1.82 -11.72 13.42
C TYR A 103 1.56 -12.55 12.16
N TRP A 104 2.60 -12.78 11.36
CA TRP A 104 2.49 -13.36 10.02
C TRP A 104 1.74 -14.71 9.98
N LEU A 105 1.90 -15.55 11.00
CA LEU A 105 1.28 -16.89 11.07
C LEU A 105 0.19 -17.00 12.14
N TYR A 106 -0.36 -15.90 12.66
CA TYR A 106 -1.44 -15.95 13.66
C TYR A 106 -2.59 -16.86 13.19
N PRO A 107 -3.15 -17.75 14.04
CA PRO A 107 -2.94 -17.88 15.49
C PRO A 107 -1.81 -18.84 15.91
N ILE A 108 -0.97 -19.30 14.99
CA ILE A 108 0.12 -20.25 15.27
C ILE A 108 1.30 -19.52 15.96
N GLY A 109 1.85 -20.09 17.04
CA GLY A 109 3.09 -19.61 17.68
C GLY A 109 2.92 -18.85 19.01
N LYS A 110 1.94 -19.22 19.85
CA LYS A 110 1.56 -18.50 21.08
C LYS A 110 2.54 -18.56 22.27
N GLU A 111 3.64 -19.32 22.24
CA GLU A 111 4.50 -19.43 23.43
C GLU A 111 5.45 -18.24 23.67
N SER A 112 5.88 -17.48 22.63
CA SER A 112 6.64 -16.23 22.83
C SER A 112 6.82 -15.34 21.57
N GLU A 113 5.85 -15.33 20.65
CA GLU A 113 5.87 -14.52 19.42
C GLU A 113 6.75 -15.05 18.26
N LYS A 114 6.89 -16.37 18.10
CA LYS A 114 7.81 -17.03 17.14
C LYS A 114 7.67 -16.64 15.64
N TYR A 115 6.60 -15.93 15.26
CA TYR A 115 6.38 -15.43 13.89
C TYR A 115 5.87 -13.98 13.89
N HIS A 116 6.21 -13.24 14.93
CA HIS A 116 5.91 -11.81 15.03
C HIS A 116 7.10 -11.02 14.50
N LEU A 117 6.93 -10.38 13.36
CA LEU A 117 7.93 -9.49 12.81
C LEU A 117 7.61 -8.06 13.24
N LYS A 118 8.54 -7.42 13.96
CA LYS A 118 8.41 -6.05 14.45
C LYS A 118 9.70 -5.27 14.22
N GLY A 119 9.56 -3.98 13.99
CA GLY A 119 10.66 -3.06 13.77
C GLY A 119 10.76 -2.01 14.86
N SER A 120 11.54 -0.97 14.62
CA SER A 120 11.82 0.10 15.59
C SER A 120 10.93 1.33 15.40
N PHE A 121 10.07 1.36 14.39
CA PHE A 121 9.36 2.57 14.03
C PHE A 121 8.10 2.78 14.88
N SER A 122 8.15 3.74 15.80
CA SER A 122 7.04 4.07 16.70
C SER A 122 6.17 5.19 16.13
N MET A 123 4.91 4.89 15.78
CA MET A 123 3.98 5.90 15.20
C MET A 123 3.54 6.97 16.20
N SER A 124 3.80 6.81 17.50
CA SER A 124 3.54 7.85 18.50
C SER A 124 4.58 8.97 18.46
N GLU A 125 5.74 8.75 17.85
CA GLU A 125 6.80 9.75 17.76
C GLU A 125 6.58 10.72 16.59
N THR A 126 6.86 12.01 16.85
CA THR A 126 6.76 13.06 15.82
C THR A 126 7.75 12.85 14.67
N LYS A 127 8.95 12.32 14.96
CA LYS A 127 9.97 11.99 13.95
C LYS A 127 9.48 10.90 13.00
N ALA A 128 8.94 9.81 13.54
CA ALA A 128 8.34 8.73 12.78
C ALA A 128 7.20 9.23 11.87
N THR A 129 6.31 10.07 12.40
CA THR A 129 5.24 10.69 11.60
C THR A 129 5.78 11.54 10.43
N LYS A 130 6.90 12.26 10.61
CA LYS A 130 7.54 13.00 9.52
C LYS A 130 8.13 12.08 8.47
N ILE A 131 8.85 11.02 8.88
CA ILE A 131 9.43 10.03 7.97
C ILE A 131 8.33 9.37 7.14
N GLU A 132 7.23 8.98 7.78
CA GLU A 132 6.07 8.41 7.11
C GLU A 132 5.53 9.34 6.00
N LYS A 133 5.41 10.63 6.28
CA LYS A 133 4.98 11.63 5.28
C LYS A 133 5.97 11.73 4.11
N TYR A 134 7.26 11.65 4.37
CA TYR A 134 8.27 11.62 3.30
C TYR A 134 8.17 10.35 2.46
N LEU A 135 7.99 9.19 3.10
CA LEU A 135 7.77 7.92 2.39
C LEU A 135 6.53 7.98 1.49
N GLN A 136 5.42 8.53 1.97
CA GLN A 136 4.22 8.76 1.13
C GLN A 136 4.56 9.60 -0.11
N ILE A 137 5.23 10.75 0.08
CA ILE A 137 5.62 11.63 -1.04
C ILE A 137 6.52 10.89 -2.02
N ILE A 138 7.52 10.16 -1.53
CA ILE A 138 8.46 9.40 -2.35
C ILE A 138 7.70 8.34 -3.17
N PHE A 139 6.87 7.51 -2.52
CA PHE A 139 6.14 6.45 -3.23
C PHE A 139 5.19 7.01 -4.29
N PHE A 140 4.44 8.06 -4.01
CA PHE A 140 3.59 8.69 -5.01
C PHE A 140 4.39 9.32 -6.16
N THR A 141 5.49 10.00 -5.84
CA THR A 141 6.33 10.64 -6.86
C THR A 141 6.98 9.60 -7.77
N LEU A 142 7.53 8.53 -7.20
CA LEU A 142 8.13 7.43 -7.96
C LEU A 142 7.09 6.67 -8.78
N SER A 143 5.88 6.44 -8.24
CA SER A 143 4.79 5.83 -9.01
C SER A 143 4.42 6.68 -10.22
N GLY A 144 4.24 7.99 -10.03
CA GLY A 144 3.97 8.91 -11.14
C GLY A 144 5.09 8.88 -12.17
N PHE A 145 6.35 9.00 -11.72
CA PHE A 145 7.53 8.98 -12.58
C PHE A 145 7.62 7.70 -13.42
N LEU A 146 7.46 6.52 -12.81
CA LEU A 146 7.50 5.24 -13.53
C LEU A 146 6.39 5.13 -14.57
N PHE A 147 5.18 5.60 -14.24
CA PHE A 147 4.06 5.61 -15.18
C PHE A 147 4.38 6.41 -16.44
N ILE A 148 5.03 7.56 -16.26
CA ILE A 148 5.44 8.46 -17.34
C ILE A 148 6.55 7.84 -18.18
N VAL A 149 7.62 7.38 -17.53
CA VAL A 149 8.80 6.84 -18.23
C VAL A 149 8.40 5.65 -19.09
N LYS A 150 7.40 4.86 -18.69
CA LYS A 150 6.88 3.77 -19.53
C LYS A 150 6.36 4.25 -20.89
N HIS A 151 5.84 5.48 -20.96
CA HIS A 151 5.24 6.05 -22.17
C HIS A 151 6.14 7.02 -22.93
N ILE A 152 7.32 7.38 -22.38
CA ILE A 152 8.30 8.25 -23.03
C ILE A 152 9.45 7.40 -23.56
N THR A 153 9.85 7.61 -24.81
CA THR A 153 11.07 6.99 -25.36
C THR A 153 12.32 7.53 -24.65
N LEU A 154 13.24 6.66 -24.25
CA LEU A 154 14.44 7.02 -23.46
C LEU A 154 15.28 8.13 -24.10
N GLU A 155 15.29 8.21 -25.43
CA GLU A 155 16.00 9.24 -26.20
C GLU A 155 15.52 10.66 -25.90
N ASN A 156 14.26 10.81 -25.50
CA ASN A 156 13.65 12.10 -25.19
C ASN A 156 13.86 12.54 -23.74
N ILE A 157 14.40 11.68 -22.85
CA ILE A 157 14.53 12.00 -21.42
C ILE A 157 15.63 13.03 -21.16
N PHE A 158 16.75 12.94 -21.88
CA PHE A 158 17.91 13.82 -21.69
C PHE A 158 17.87 15.09 -22.55
N SER A 159 16.83 15.27 -23.37
CA SER A 159 16.61 16.53 -24.09
C SER A 159 16.09 17.61 -23.13
N ILE A 160 16.21 18.89 -23.52
CA ILE A 160 15.63 20.00 -22.75
C ILE A 160 14.12 19.81 -22.57
N GLU A 161 13.45 19.32 -23.61
CA GLU A 161 12.02 18.99 -23.58
C GLU A 161 11.72 17.88 -22.57
N GLY A 162 12.58 16.85 -22.50
CA GLY A 162 12.52 15.79 -21.50
C GLY A 162 12.63 16.29 -20.08
N VAL A 163 13.62 17.15 -19.81
CA VAL A 163 13.83 17.75 -18.49
C VAL A 163 12.64 18.62 -18.06
N ILE A 164 12.11 19.45 -18.98
CA ILE A 164 10.91 20.26 -18.72
C ILE A 164 9.70 19.36 -18.44
N THR A 165 9.54 18.29 -19.23
CA THR A 165 8.46 17.31 -19.07
C THR A 165 8.53 16.65 -17.69
N ILE A 166 9.71 16.19 -17.27
CA ILE A 166 9.93 15.62 -15.94
C ILE A 166 9.61 16.65 -14.84
N ALA A 167 10.06 17.89 -14.97
CA ALA A 167 9.81 18.93 -13.98
C ALA A 167 8.31 19.26 -13.82
N ILE A 168 7.58 19.40 -14.94
CA ILE A 168 6.12 19.59 -14.95
C ILE A 168 5.44 18.40 -14.28
N LEU A 169 5.88 17.19 -14.57
CA LEU A 169 5.25 15.98 -14.04
C LEU A 169 5.52 15.77 -12.55
N LEU A 170 6.71 16.12 -12.06
CA LEU A 170 6.99 16.16 -10.62
C LEU A 170 6.07 17.19 -9.92
N ALA A 171 5.87 18.36 -10.52
CA ALA A 171 4.97 19.38 -9.99
C ALA A 171 3.50 18.94 -10.00
N VAL A 172 3.03 18.35 -11.09
CA VAL A 172 1.67 17.79 -11.22
C VAL A 172 1.48 16.62 -10.26
N GLY A 173 2.43 15.69 -10.17
CA GLY A 173 2.40 14.56 -9.24
C GLY A 173 2.33 15.03 -7.78
N PHE A 174 3.12 16.04 -7.41
CA PHE A 174 3.07 16.66 -6.09
C PHE A 174 1.71 17.32 -5.81
N TYR A 175 1.14 18.03 -6.80
CA TYR A 175 -0.18 18.64 -6.69
C TYR A 175 -1.30 17.61 -6.55
N LEU A 176 -1.24 16.54 -7.36
CA LEU A 176 -2.17 15.41 -7.29
C LEU A 176 -2.09 14.72 -5.93
N TYR A 177 -0.90 14.43 -5.41
CA TYR A 177 -0.72 13.91 -4.06
C TYR A 177 -1.40 14.80 -3.01
N LYS A 178 -1.18 16.12 -3.07
CA LYS A 178 -1.79 17.07 -2.13
C LYS A 178 -3.32 17.08 -2.23
N THR A 179 -3.87 16.86 -3.42
CA THR A 179 -5.31 16.90 -3.69
C THR A 179 -5.98 15.55 -3.37
N LEU A 180 -5.47 14.45 -3.95
CA LEU A 180 -5.91 13.08 -3.66
C LEU A 180 -5.79 12.75 -2.18
N GLY A 181 -4.68 13.12 -1.53
CA GLY A 181 -4.51 12.89 -0.09
C GLY A 181 -5.60 13.59 0.74
N LYS A 182 -6.05 14.79 0.33
CA LYS A 182 -7.17 15.49 0.97
C LYS A 182 -8.50 14.79 0.69
N SER A 183 -8.76 14.39 -0.55
CA SER A 183 -10.00 13.70 -0.95
C SER A 183 -10.13 12.35 -0.26
N ILE A 184 -9.07 11.53 -0.27
CA ILE A 184 -9.00 10.25 0.42
C ILE A 184 -9.24 10.46 1.92
N LYS A 185 -8.54 11.41 2.55
CA LYS A 185 -8.77 11.74 3.97
C LYS A 185 -10.20 12.18 4.26
N HIS A 186 -10.83 12.93 3.37
CA HIS A 186 -12.21 13.35 3.52
C HIS A 186 -13.18 12.16 3.40
N ILE A 187 -12.99 11.30 2.41
CA ILE A 187 -13.79 10.08 2.21
C ILE A 187 -13.66 9.16 3.42
N ILE A 188 -12.42 8.88 3.86
CA ILE A 188 -12.10 8.10 5.06
C ILE A 188 -12.88 8.62 6.27
N ARG A 189 -12.84 9.94 6.54
CA ARG A 189 -13.59 10.55 7.64
C ARG A 189 -15.11 10.41 7.47
N LYS A 190 -15.63 10.53 6.25
CA LYS A 190 -17.08 10.43 5.97
C LYS A 190 -17.60 9.00 6.16
N ILE A 191 -16.82 8.01 5.78
CA ILE A 191 -17.17 6.60 6.00
C ILE A 191 -16.86 6.17 7.43
N GLY A 192 -16.07 6.93 8.18
CA GLY A 192 -15.73 6.74 9.61
C GLY A 192 -14.47 5.91 9.85
N LEU A 193 -13.63 5.75 8.83
CA LEU A 193 -12.32 5.10 8.90
C LEU A 193 -11.24 6.09 9.37
#